data_AF-A0AAD5BQX6-F1
#
_entry.id   AF-A0AAD5BQX6-F1
#
_cell.length_a   1.000
_cell.length_b   1.000
_cell.length_c   1.000
_cell.angle_alpha   90.00
_cell.angle_beta   90.00
_cell.angle_gamma   90.00
#
_symmetry.space_group_name_H-M   'P 1'
#
loop_
_entity.id
_entity.type
_entity.pdbx_description
1 polymer ?
#
loop_
_entity_poly.entity_id
_entity_poly.type
_entity_poly.pdbx_seq_one_letter_code
_entity_poly.pdbx_strand_id
1 'polypeptide(L)'
;ELVIQIAEQFEALGSSINVKSTVLVGGVDHVQQSIALGKRPHIVVATPGRLVDHLSNTKGFSLHTIKYLVLDKADRLLNEDFEKSLDQILNAIPRERRTYLFSATMTKKVQKLQRACLRNPVKIEAASKYSTVDTLKQRYRLVPAKYKAKRLGALNKFKAGECNILICTDVASRGLDIPSVDMVINYDIPTNSKKMGDVEKKNNTLE
;
A
#
# COMPACT_ATOMS: atom_id res chain seq x y z
N GLU A 1 7.68 0.15 2.67
CA GLU A 1 7.97 0.28 1.23
C GLU A 1 7.19 1.41 0.57
N LEU A 2 5.85 1.34 0.44
CA LEU A 2 5.05 2.42 -0.18
C LEU A 2 5.31 3.82 0.42
N VAL A 3 5.41 3.91 1.75
CA VAL A 3 5.67 5.17 2.47
C VAL A 3 7.02 5.79 2.06
N ILE A 4 8.03 4.96 1.80
CA ILE A 4 9.36 5.42 1.39
C ILE A 4 9.29 5.98 -0.04
N GLN A 5 8.63 5.27 -0.95
CA GLN A 5 8.44 5.72 -2.34
C GLN A 5 7.72 7.07 -2.39
N ILE A 6 6.67 7.27 -1.58
CA ILE A 6 5.95 8.55 -1.51
C ILE A 6 6.87 9.67 -1.00
N ALA A 7 7.70 9.41 0.01
CA ALA A 7 8.63 10.41 0.54
C ALA A 7 9.69 10.81 -0.50
N GLU A 8 10.26 9.86 -1.23
CA GLU A 8 11.21 10.13 -2.33
C GLU A 8 10.58 11.05 -3.39
N GLN A 9 9.29 10.87 -3.71
CA GLN A 9 8.60 11.77 -4.64
C GLN A 9 8.45 13.19 -4.09
N PHE A 10 8.16 13.35 -2.79
CA PHE A 10 8.08 14.67 -2.17
C PHE A 10 9.43 15.38 -2.13
N GLU A 11 10.52 14.65 -1.90
CA GLU A 11 11.88 15.21 -1.95
C GLU A 11 12.24 15.66 -3.37
N ALA A 12 11.94 14.83 -4.37
CA ALA A 12 12.20 15.16 -5.77
C ALA A 12 11.42 16.41 -6.21
N LEU A 13 10.10 16.41 -5.99
CA LEU A 13 9.20 17.52 -6.38
C LEU A 13 9.43 18.79 -5.57
N GLY A 14 9.84 18.65 -4.31
CA GLY A 14 9.98 19.74 -3.36
C GLY A 14 11.41 20.29 -3.22
N SER A 15 12.38 19.73 -3.95
CA SER A 15 13.80 20.10 -3.87
C SER A 15 14.04 21.59 -4.11
N SER A 16 13.33 22.19 -5.07
CA SER A 16 13.46 23.61 -5.44
C SER A 16 12.94 24.58 -4.37
N ILE A 17 12.05 24.13 -3.49
CA ILE A 17 11.43 24.94 -2.42
C ILE A 17 11.83 24.46 -1.02
N ASN A 18 12.81 23.57 -0.93
CA ASN A 18 13.32 23.02 0.33
C ASN A 18 12.22 22.33 1.17
N VAL A 19 11.41 21.48 0.53
CA VAL A 19 10.45 20.64 1.27
C VAL A 19 11.19 19.67 2.18
N LYS A 20 10.77 19.61 3.44
CA LYS A 20 11.26 18.64 4.43
C LYS A 20 10.21 17.57 4.63
N SER A 21 10.50 16.35 4.23
CA SER A 21 9.69 15.17 4.50
C SER A 21 10.32 14.30 5.60
N THR A 22 9.49 13.55 6.31
CA THR A 22 9.94 12.44 7.15
C THR A 22 9.04 11.23 6.95
N VAL A 23 9.62 10.05 7.17
CA VAL A 23 8.95 8.76 7.05
C VAL A 23 8.80 8.13 8.43
N LEU A 24 7.57 7.76 8.79
CA LEU A 24 7.28 7.04 10.03
C LEU A 24 6.78 5.62 9.73
N VAL A 25 7.63 4.63 9.97
CA VAL A 25 7.31 3.21 9.75
C VAL A 25 7.85 2.34 10.88
N GLY A 26 7.20 1.20 11.11
CA GLY A 26 7.69 0.17 12.02
C GLY A 26 8.99 -0.47 11.50
N GLY A 27 9.77 -1.06 12.41
CA GLY A 27 11.07 -1.68 12.09
C GLY A 27 12.24 -0.71 11.96
N VAL A 28 12.00 0.59 12.10
CA VAL A 28 13.04 1.63 12.17
C VAL A 28 13.12 2.17 13.60
N ASP A 29 14.30 2.55 14.05
CA ASP A 29 14.54 3.06 15.41
C ASP A 29 13.62 4.26 15.76
N HIS A 30 13.08 4.25 16.98
CA HIS A 30 12.13 5.28 17.44
C HIS A 30 12.83 6.61 17.73
N VAL A 31 14.05 6.57 18.28
CA VAL A 31 14.80 7.79 18.61
C VAL A 31 15.16 8.54 17.34
N GLN A 32 15.62 7.84 16.30
CA GLN A 32 15.91 8.44 14.99
C GLN A 32 14.70 9.14 14.38
N GLN A 33 13.53 8.48 14.39
CA GLN A 33 12.28 9.08 13.91
C GLN A 33 11.86 10.28 14.78
N SER A 34 12.07 10.22 16.09
CA SER A 34 11.78 11.33 17.01
C SER A 34 12.65 12.56 16.73
N ILE A 35 13.95 12.35 16.47
CA ILE A 35 14.88 13.41 16.07
C ILE A 35 14.44 14.02 14.73
N ALA A 36 14.04 13.19 13.76
CA ALA A 36 13.56 13.66 12.47
C ALA A 36 12.28 14.51 12.60
N LEU A 37 11.36 14.14 13.49
CA LEU A 37 10.17 14.94 13.81
C LEU A 37 10.54 16.25 14.50
N GLY A 38 11.55 16.26 15.36
CA GLY A 38 12.10 17.47 15.99
C GLY A 38 12.59 18.53 15.00
N LYS A 39 12.97 18.13 13.77
CA LYS A 39 13.35 19.04 12.69
C LYS A 39 12.16 19.78 12.05
N ARG A 40 10.93 19.54 12.53
CA ARG A 40 9.68 20.16 12.05
C ARG A 40 9.49 20.00 10.54
N PRO A 41 9.37 18.75 10.04
CA PRO A 41 9.14 18.51 8.62
C PRO A 41 7.81 19.12 8.16
N HIS A 42 7.76 19.55 6.90
CA HIS A 42 6.54 20.05 6.26
C HIS A 42 5.57 18.90 5.94
N ILE A 43 6.12 17.71 5.67
CA ILE A 43 5.37 16.52 5.25
C ILE A 43 5.76 15.33 6.12
N VAL A 44 4.77 14.61 6.62
CA VAL A 44 4.94 13.35 7.35
C VAL A 44 4.23 12.26 6.55
N VAL A 45 4.99 11.27 6.07
CA VAL A 45 4.43 10.09 5.42
C VAL A 45 4.54 8.93 6.41
N ALA A 46 3.44 8.29 6.78
CA ALA A 46 3.44 7.36 7.91
C ALA A 46 2.53 6.14 7.71
N THR A 47 2.86 5.03 8.39
CA THR A 47 1.87 3.98 8.66
C THR A 47 1.03 4.35 9.90
N PRO A 48 -0.27 4.00 9.96
CA PRO A 48 -1.16 4.43 11.04
C PRO A 48 -0.65 4.08 12.44
N GLY A 49 -0.24 2.82 12.65
CA GLY A 49 0.24 2.37 13.96
C GLY A 49 1.48 3.13 14.44
N ARG A 50 2.44 3.41 13.54
CA ARG A 50 3.65 4.16 13.90
C ARG A 50 3.38 5.64 14.12
N LEU A 51 2.43 6.23 13.38
CA LEU A 51 2.01 7.60 13.60
C LEU A 51 1.39 7.78 14.99
N VAL A 52 0.50 6.85 15.39
CA VAL A 52 -0.11 6.84 16.73
C VAL A 52 0.93 6.70 17.84
N ASP A 53 1.90 5.81 17.64
CA ASP A 53 3.01 5.62 18.56
C ASP A 53 3.76 6.95 18.79
N HIS A 54 4.13 7.66 17.72
CA HIS A 54 4.77 8.98 17.84
C HIS A 54 3.85 10.05 18.44
N LEU A 55 2.55 10.07 18.11
CA LEU A 55 1.59 10.99 18.73
C LEU A 55 1.50 10.82 20.25
N SER A 56 1.68 9.59 20.74
CA SER A 56 1.57 9.25 22.16
C SER A 56 2.89 9.42 22.90
N ASN A 57 4.00 9.03 22.26
CA ASN A 57 5.29 8.82 22.94
C ASN A 57 6.38 9.83 22.56
N THR A 58 6.17 10.67 21.54
CA THR A 58 7.17 11.68 21.12
C THR A 58 6.82 13.05 21.67
N LYS A 59 7.62 13.53 22.63
CA LYS A 59 7.44 14.85 23.24
C LYS A 59 7.49 15.97 22.18
N GLY A 60 6.49 16.84 22.21
CA GLY A 60 6.41 18.01 21.33
C GLY A 60 5.94 17.70 19.89
N PHE A 61 5.68 16.44 19.54
CA PHE A 61 5.06 16.09 18.27
C PHE A 61 3.54 16.22 18.36
N SER A 62 2.94 16.85 17.36
CA SER A 62 1.51 17.18 17.33
C SER A 62 1.08 17.43 15.89
N LEU A 63 -0.16 17.06 15.56
CA LEU A 63 -0.76 17.27 14.24
C LEU A 63 -1.87 18.33 14.27
N HIS A 64 -1.99 19.13 15.33
CA HIS A 64 -3.07 20.11 15.49
C HIS A 64 -3.05 21.23 14.43
N THR A 65 -1.93 21.42 13.73
CA THR A 65 -1.72 22.48 12.73
C THR A 65 -1.78 22.00 11.28
N ILE A 66 -2.05 20.71 11.04
CA ILE A 66 -2.07 20.19 9.66
C ILE A 66 -3.24 20.79 8.88
N LYS A 67 -2.98 21.16 7.62
CA LYS A 67 -4.00 21.65 6.69
C LYS A 67 -4.50 20.58 5.74
N TYR A 68 -3.74 19.49 5.61
CA TYR A 68 -3.93 18.45 4.62
C TYR A 68 -3.83 17.06 5.27
N LEU A 69 -4.77 16.19 4.96
CA LEU A 69 -4.74 14.76 5.27
C LEU A 69 -4.86 13.99 3.96
N VAL A 70 -4.00 13.00 3.74
CA VAL A 70 -4.09 12.08 2.60
C VAL A 70 -4.17 10.65 3.12
N LEU A 71 -5.20 9.94 2.70
CA LEU A 71 -5.41 8.52 3.00
C LEU A 71 -5.25 7.74 1.69
N ASP A 72 -4.09 7.11 1.51
CA ASP A 72 -3.83 6.27 0.33
C ASP A 72 -4.11 4.78 0.64
N LYS A 73 -4.60 4.05 -0.36
CA LYS A 73 -5.06 2.64 -0.26
C LYS A 73 -6.01 2.43 0.93
N ALA A 74 -7.06 3.26 1.00
CA ALA A 74 -7.98 3.29 2.14
C ALA A 74 -8.67 1.95 2.41
N ASP A 75 -8.90 1.13 1.40
CA ASP A 75 -9.39 -0.25 1.55
C ASP A 75 -8.45 -1.15 2.35
N ARG A 76 -7.13 -0.97 2.25
CA ARG A 76 -6.13 -1.69 3.04
C ARG A 76 -5.96 -1.13 4.45
N LEU A 77 -6.25 0.16 4.65
CA LEU A 77 -6.17 0.83 5.96
C LEU A 77 -7.29 0.40 6.92
N LEU A 78 -8.27 -0.38 6.47
CA LEU A 78 -9.45 -0.76 7.24
C LEU A 78 -9.47 -2.24 7.68
N ASN A 79 -8.29 -2.85 7.71
CA ASN A 79 -8.05 -4.11 8.42
C ASN A 79 -8.16 -3.88 9.94
N GLU A 80 -8.48 -4.91 10.71
CA GLU A 80 -8.80 -4.79 12.15
C GLU A 80 -7.71 -4.08 12.98
N ASP A 81 -6.44 -4.25 12.59
CA ASP A 81 -5.29 -3.63 13.28
C ASP A 81 -5.22 -2.10 13.11
N PHE A 82 -5.75 -1.55 12.01
CA PHE A 82 -5.55 -0.15 11.64
C PHE A 82 -6.76 0.75 11.89
N GLU A 83 -7.96 0.20 12.04
CA GLU A 83 -9.18 0.99 12.29
C GLU A 83 -9.04 1.81 13.59
N LYS A 84 -8.58 1.18 14.68
CA LYS A 84 -8.34 1.85 15.97
C LYS A 84 -7.31 2.97 15.86
N SER A 85 -6.20 2.70 15.17
CA SER A 85 -5.16 3.71 14.97
C SER A 85 -5.66 4.90 14.15
N LEU A 86 -6.49 4.64 13.14
CA LEU A 86 -7.06 5.69 12.30
C LEU A 86 -8.02 6.57 13.10
N ASP A 87 -8.87 5.99 13.95
CA ASP A 87 -9.74 6.77 14.83
C ASP A 87 -8.94 7.68 15.78
N GLN A 88 -7.84 7.18 16.36
CA GLN A 88 -6.94 7.97 17.19
C GLN A 88 -6.30 9.13 16.40
N ILE A 89 -5.84 8.87 15.17
CA ILE A 89 -5.28 9.91 14.29
C ILE A 89 -6.35 10.96 13.98
N LEU A 90 -7.55 10.54 13.58
CA LEU A 90 -8.65 11.46 13.22
C LEU A 90 -9.09 12.35 14.39
N ASN A 91 -8.97 11.86 15.63
CA ASN A 91 -9.23 12.63 16.84
C ASN A 91 -8.11 13.60 17.20
N ALA A 92 -6.86 13.32 16.80
CA ALA A 92 -5.68 14.15 17.10
C ALA A 92 -5.43 15.27 16.07
N ILE A 93 -6.20 15.32 14.98
CA ILE A 93 -6.03 16.29 13.89
C ILE A 93 -7.19 17.30 13.84
N PRO A 94 -6.97 18.54 13.34
CA PRO A 94 -8.00 19.56 13.28
C PRO A 94 -9.16 19.13 12.38
N ARG A 95 -10.39 19.47 12.79
CA ARG A 95 -11.60 19.19 12.00
C ARG A 95 -11.67 19.99 10.70
N GLU A 96 -11.12 21.20 10.71
CA GLU A 96 -10.99 22.04 9.52
C GLU A 96 -9.67 21.73 8.81
N ARG A 97 -9.77 20.95 7.73
CA ARG A 97 -8.64 20.53 6.90
C ARG A 97 -9.16 20.08 5.54
N ARG A 98 -8.27 20.02 4.55
CA ARG A 98 -8.52 19.34 3.28
C ARG A 98 -8.13 17.87 3.41
N THR A 99 -9.05 16.97 3.10
CA THR A 99 -8.78 15.53 3.12
C THR A 99 -8.88 14.97 1.70
N TYR A 100 -7.89 14.15 1.32
CA TYR A 100 -7.91 13.34 0.11
C TYR A 100 -7.97 11.87 0.50
N LEU A 101 -8.85 11.10 -0.13
CA LEU A 101 -9.00 9.67 0.10
C LEU A 101 -8.88 8.95 -1.23
N PHE A 102 -7.89 8.07 -1.33
CA PHE A 102 -7.63 7.24 -2.48
C PHE A 102 -7.86 5.77 -2.11
N SER A 103 -8.66 5.07 -2.90
CA SER A 103 -8.97 3.67 -2.70
C SER A 103 -9.15 2.98 -4.04
N ALA A 104 -8.67 1.74 -4.16
CA ALA A 104 -8.93 0.92 -5.35
C ALA A 104 -10.35 0.33 -5.32
N THR A 105 -10.88 0.09 -4.12
CA THR A 105 -12.22 -0.50 -3.93
C THR A 105 -13.11 0.35 -3.04
N MET A 106 -14.42 0.30 -3.28
CA MET A 106 -15.44 1.00 -2.49
C MET A 106 -16.24 0.03 -1.62
N THR A 107 -15.63 -0.46 -0.54
CA THR A 107 -16.30 -1.32 0.44
C THR A 107 -17.17 -0.51 1.41
N LYS A 108 -18.09 -1.17 2.13
CA LYS A 108 -18.89 -0.52 3.20
C LYS A 108 -18.00 0.16 4.27
N LYS A 109 -16.85 -0.44 4.59
CA LYS A 109 -15.87 0.14 5.52
C LYS A 109 -15.28 1.44 4.95
N VAL A 110 -14.85 1.44 3.69
CA VAL A 110 -14.31 2.65 3.03
C VAL A 110 -15.36 3.76 2.99
N GLN A 111 -16.63 3.43 2.74
CA GLN A 111 -17.72 4.39 2.79
C GLN A 111 -17.94 4.96 4.21
N LYS A 112 -17.79 4.15 5.27
CA LYS A 112 -17.84 4.62 6.66
C LYS A 112 -16.69 5.60 6.94
N LEU A 113 -15.47 5.24 6.54
CA LEU A 113 -14.30 6.10 6.66
C LEU A 113 -14.47 7.42 5.91
N GLN A 114 -14.98 7.38 4.67
CA GLN A 114 -15.29 8.57 3.88
C GLN A 114 -16.20 9.53 4.67
N ARG A 115 -17.29 9.02 5.26
CA ARG A 115 -18.22 9.84 6.06
C ARG A 115 -17.56 10.44 7.31
N ALA A 116 -16.58 9.74 7.90
CA ALA A 116 -15.89 10.18 9.11
C ALA A 116 -14.80 11.25 8.83
N CYS A 117 -14.11 11.17 7.68
CA CYS A 117 -12.91 11.99 7.44
C CYS A 117 -13.07 13.09 6.36
N LEU A 118 -14.13 13.03 5.53
CA LEU A 118 -14.38 13.98 4.45
C LEU A 118 -15.60 14.87 4.74
N ARG A 119 -15.58 16.09 4.20
CA ARG A 119 -16.68 17.07 4.24
C ARG A 119 -17.04 17.44 2.81
N ASN A 120 -18.29 17.16 2.39
CA ASN A 120 -18.80 17.40 1.04
C ASN A 120 -17.79 17.04 -0.08
N PRO A 121 -17.30 15.78 -0.15
CA PRO A 121 -16.24 15.42 -1.09
C PRO A 121 -16.73 15.37 -2.53
N VAL A 122 -15.92 15.89 -3.45
CA VAL A 122 -16.05 15.56 -4.88
C VAL A 122 -15.56 14.14 -5.08
N LYS A 123 -16.42 13.28 -5.64
CA LYS A 123 -16.08 11.89 -5.95
C LYS A 123 -15.62 11.79 -7.40
N ILE A 124 -14.42 11.27 -7.61
CA ILE A 124 -13.88 10.97 -8.94
C ILE A 124 -13.66 9.47 -9.01
N GLU A 125 -14.31 8.81 -9.96
CA GLU A 125 -14.14 7.38 -10.22
C GLU A 125 -13.63 7.18 -11.64
N ALA A 126 -12.45 6.60 -11.77
CA ALA A 126 -11.98 6.11 -13.06
C ALA A 126 -12.63 4.75 -13.29
N ALA A 127 -13.60 4.69 -14.22
CA ALA A 127 -14.11 3.41 -14.70
C ALA A 127 -12.94 2.64 -15.35
N SER A 128 -12.53 1.53 -14.77
CA SER A 128 -11.47 0.72 -15.37
C SER A 128 -11.99 0.08 -16.66
N LYS A 129 -11.43 0.46 -17.81
CA LYS A 129 -11.40 -0.39 -19.01
C LYS A 129 -10.56 -1.67 -18.80
N TYR A 130 -9.89 -1.78 -17.65
CA TYR A 130 -9.02 -2.89 -17.26
C TYR A 130 -9.63 -3.62 -16.05
N SER A 131 -10.67 -4.42 -16.27
CA SER A 131 -10.90 -5.56 -15.39
C SER A 131 -9.84 -6.60 -15.69
N THR A 132 -9.40 -7.36 -14.68
CA THR A 132 -8.77 -8.65 -14.97
C THR A 132 -9.78 -9.46 -15.77
N VAL A 133 -9.48 -9.75 -17.03
CA VAL A 133 -10.35 -10.53 -17.91
C VAL A 133 -10.69 -11.87 -17.25
N ASP A 134 -11.96 -12.28 -17.30
CA ASP A 134 -12.45 -13.53 -16.69
C ASP A 134 -11.78 -14.79 -17.28
N THR A 135 -11.04 -14.65 -18.38
CA THR A 135 -10.26 -15.70 -19.03
C THR A 135 -8.90 -15.97 -18.39
N LEU A 136 -8.50 -15.23 -17.34
CA LEU A 136 -7.20 -15.39 -16.69
C LEU A 136 -7.07 -16.75 -15.96
N LYS A 137 -6.40 -17.73 -16.60
CA LYS A 137 -6.08 -19.04 -16.01
C LYS A 137 -4.83 -18.95 -15.13
N GLN A 138 -4.97 -19.17 -13.83
CA GLN A 138 -3.89 -19.08 -12.85
C GLN A 138 -3.34 -20.48 -12.50
N ARG A 139 -2.01 -20.69 -12.56
CA ARG A 139 -1.34 -21.98 -12.33
C ARG A 139 -0.05 -21.82 -11.54
N TYR A 140 0.34 -22.91 -10.88
CA TYR A 140 1.14 -22.84 -9.68
C TYR A 140 2.40 -23.78 -9.66
N ARG A 141 3.66 -23.25 -9.50
CA ARG A 141 4.93 -23.99 -9.20
C ARG A 141 5.87 -23.33 -8.15
N LEU A 142 6.47 -24.13 -7.25
CA LEU A 142 7.45 -23.69 -6.22
C LEU A 142 8.90 -23.61 -6.74
N VAL A 143 9.66 -22.60 -6.29
CA VAL A 143 11.11 -22.45 -6.59
C VAL A 143 11.94 -22.21 -5.31
N PRO A 144 13.05 -22.95 -5.08
CA PRO A 144 13.92 -22.77 -3.91
C PRO A 144 14.63 -21.41 -3.83
N ALA A 145 14.82 -20.92 -2.59
CA ALA A 145 15.39 -19.59 -2.27
C ALA A 145 16.80 -19.32 -2.84
N LYS A 146 17.60 -20.36 -3.10
CA LYS A 146 18.96 -20.25 -3.66
C LYS A 146 19.03 -19.58 -5.05
N TYR A 147 17.91 -19.43 -5.75
CA TYR A 147 17.85 -18.83 -7.08
C TYR A 147 17.54 -17.32 -7.11
N LYS A 148 17.46 -16.67 -5.94
CA LYS A 148 17.05 -15.25 -5.80
C LYS A 148 17.96 -14.26 -6.55
N ALA A 149 19.27 -14.49 -6.63
CA ALA A 149 20.21 -13.62 -7.37
C ALA A 149 19.98 -13.62 -8.89
N LYS A 150 19.43 -14.72 -9.44
CA LYS A 150 19.09 -14.83 -10.86
C LYS A 150 17.84 -14.02 -11.25
N ARG A 151 17.13 -13.45 -10.26
CA ARG A 151 15.89 -12.67 -10.46
C ARG A 151 16.11 -11.40 -11.26
N LEU A 152 17.15 -10.63 -10.95
CA LEU A 152 17.41 -9.35 -11.62
C LEU A 152 17.84 -9.56 -13.08
N GLY A 153 18.67 -10.58 -13.32
CA GLY A 153 19.03 -11.01 -14.67
C GLY A 153 17.82 -11.48 -15.47
N ALA A 154 16.93 -12.27 -14.88
CA ALA A 154 15.70 -12.71 -15.54
C ALA A 154 14.76 -11.54 -15.87
N LEU A 155 14.64 -10.55 -14.98
CA LEU A 155 13.85 -9.34 -15.23
C LEU A 155 14.43 -8.51 -16.38
N ASN A 156 15.75 -8.34 -16.44
CA ASN A 156 16.39 -7.59 -17.53
C ASN A 156 16.22 -8.30 -18.88
N LYS A 157 16.35 -9.62 -18.92
CA LYS A 157 16.07 -10.44 -20.11
C LYS A 157 14.62 -10.33 -20.56
N PHE A 158 13.68 -10.30 -19.62
CA PHE A 158 12.25 -10.13 -19.93
C PHE A 158 11.98 -8.73 -20.50
N LYS A 159 12.55 -7.69 -19.88
CA LYS A 159 12.44 -6.31 -20.39
C LYS A 159 13.08 -6.11 -21.76
N ALA A 160 14.15 -6.87 -22.06
CA ALA A 160 14.82 -6.86 -23.35
C ALA A 160 14.10 -7.72 -24.42
N GLY A 161 13.02 -8.43 -24.07
CA GLY A 161 12.30 -9.33 -24.98
C GLY A 161 13.01 -10.66 -25.24
N GLU A 162 14.09 -10.97 -24.52
CA GLU A 162 14.82 -12.25 -24.64
C GLU A 162 14.05 -13.43 -24.03
N CYS A 163 13.07 -13.15 -23.16
CA CYS A 163 12.16 -14.18 -22.65
C CYS A 163 10.71 -13.69 -22.64
N ASN A 164 9.80 -14.60 -23.01
CA ASN A 164 8.37 -14.31 -23.16
C ASN A 164 7.57 -14.55 -21.88
N ILE A 165 8.17 -15.19 -20.87
CA ILE A 165 7.50 -15.58 -19.62
C ILE A 165 8.41 -15.25 -18.44
N LEU A 166 7.93 -14.43 -17.52
CA LEU A 166 8.60 -14.09 -16.27
C LEU A 166 7.83 -14.63 -15.07
N ILE A 167 8.44 -15.54 -14.32
CA ILE A 167 7.87 -16.07 -13.06
C ILE A 167 8.42 -15.26 -11.90
N CYS A 168 7.53 -14.59 -11.16
CA CYS A 168 7.91 -13.80 -10.00
C CYS A 168 7.14 -14.19 -8.75
N THR A 169 7.78 -14.02 -7.59
CA THR A 169 7.08 -13.99 -6.30
C THR A 169 6.48 -12.61 -6.05
N ASP A 170 5.57 -12.52 -5.07
CA ASP A 170 4.73 -11.37 -4.67
C ASP A 170 5.45 -10.01 -4.47
N VAL A 171 6.77 -9.98 -4.55
CA VAL A 171 7.56 -8.75 -4.61
C VAL A 171 7.45 -8.06 -6.00
N ALA A 172 7.01 -8.78 -7.04
CA ALA A 172 6.81 -8.20 -8.38
C ALA A 172 5.42 -7.56 -8.59
N SER A 173 4.47 -7.80 -7.68
CA SER A 173 3.11 -7.23 -7.75
C SER A 173 3.07 -5.74 -7.39
N ARG A 174 4.21 -5.16 -7.02
CA ARG A 174 4.38 -3.72 -6.74
C ARG A 174 5.22 -3.07 -7.84
N GLY A 175 4.55 -2.59 -8.88
CA GLY A 175 5.11 -1.53 -9.73
C GLY A 175 6.32 -1.92 -10.57
N LEU A 176 6.38 -3.14 -11.10
CA LEU A 176 7.25 -3.39 -12.24
C LEU A 176 6.63 -2.67 -13.45
N ASP A 177 7.17 -1.51 -13.78
CA ASP A 177 6.92 -0.87 -15.07
C ASP A 177 7.58 -1.73 -16.15
N ILE A 178 6.77 -2.54 -16.82
CA ILE A 178 7.15 -3.40 -17.92
C ILE A 178 6.24 -3.03 -19.10
N PRO A 179 6.80 -2.52 -20.21
CA PRO A 179 6.00 -2.23 -21.39
C PRO A 179 5.33 -3.52 -21.89
N SER A 180 3.99 -3.46 -22.04
CA SER A 180 3.11 -4.51 -22.57
C SER A 180 3.36 -5.92 -22.04
N VAL A 181 2.71 -6.29 -20.93
CA VAL A 181 2.59 -7.68 -20.49
C VAL A 181 1.18 -8.18 -20.84
N ASP A 182 1.10 -9.19 -21.71
CA ASP A 182 -0.19 -9.75 -22.15
C ASP A 182 -0.93 -10.50 -21.04
N MET A 183 -0.20 -11.10 -20.09
CA MET A 183 -0.77 -11.95 -19.04
C MET A 183 0.06 -11.93 -17.76
N VAL A 184 -0.61 -11.69 -16.62
CA VAL A 184 -0.01 -11.78 -15.28
C VAL A 184 -0.67 -12.89 -14.49
N ILE A 185 0.13 -13.86 -14.03
CA ILE A 185 -0.34 -14.98 -13.20
C ILE A 185 0.11 -14.75 -11.75
N ASN A 186 -0.84 -14.40 -10.87
CA ASN A 186 -0.59 -14.28 -9.43
C ASN A 186 -0.64 -15.65 -8.75
N TYR A 187 0.38 -15.93 -7.93
CA TYR A 187 0.55 -17.16 -7.17
C TYR A 187 0.59 -16.88 -5.67
N ASP A 188 -0.42 -17.27 -4.88
CA ASP A 188 -0.39 -17.27 -3.40
C ASP A 188 -0.69 -18.65 -2.78
N ILE A 189 0.03 -19.03 -1.71
CA ILE A 189 -0.12 -20.35 -1.06
C ILE A 189 -1.11 -20.22 0.11
N PRO A 190 -2.21 -21.00 0.16
CA PRO A 190 -3.04 -21.06 1.36
C PRO A 190 -2.25 -21.68 2.52
N THR A 191 -2.01 -20.92 3.58
CA THR A 191 -1.29 -21.37 4.77
C THR A 191 -2.15 -22.19 5.75
N ASN A 192 -3.46 -22.31 5.52
CA ASN A 192 -4.40 -23.00 6.42
C ASN A 192 -5.11 -24.20 5.77
N SER A 193 -4.96 -25.35 6.43
CA SER A 193 -5.44 -26.69 6.04
C SER A 193 -6.97 -26.82 5.86
N LYS A 194 -7.77 -25.88 6.39
CA LYS A 194 -9.24 -25.92 6.25
C LYS A 194 -9.75 -25.61 4.84
N LYS A 195 -9.00 -24.89 4.00
CA LYS A 195 -9.43 -24.57 2.61
C LYS A 195 -9.19 -25.70 1.60
N MET A 196 -8.52 -26.78 1.99
CA MET A 196 -8.20 -27.90 1.10
C MET A 196 -9.42 -28.79 0.81
N GLY A 197 -10.32 -28.96 1.79
CA GLY A 197 -11.47 -29.88 1.67
C GLY A 197 -12.61 -29.39 0.77
N ASP A 198 -12.70 -28.08 0.53
CA ASP A 198 -13.78 -27.50 -0.29
C ASP A 198 -13.47 -27.52 -1.80
N VAL A 199 -12.20 -27.69 -2.18
CA VAL A 199 -11.77 -27.75 -3.59
C VAL A 199 -12.01 -29.15 -4.17
N GLU A 200 -11.89 -30.20 -3.36
CA GLU A 200 -12.01 -31.59 -3.82
C GLU A 200 -13.47 -31.99 -4.13
N LYS A 201 -14.46 -31.39 -3.45
CA LYS A 201 -15.88 -31.71 -3.67
C LYS A 201 -16.49 -31.13 -4.94
N LYS A 202 -15.86 -30.14 -5.58
CA LYS A 202 -16.40 -29.51 -6.81
C LYS A 202 -16.01 -30.23 -8.11
N ASN A 203 -15.10 -31.20 -8.08
CA ASN A 203 -14.61 -31.88 -9.28
C ASN A 203 -15.28 -33.24 -9.59
N ASN A 204 -16.27 -33.69 -8.79
CA ASN A 204 -16.88 -35.02 -8.93
C ASN A 204 -18.38 -34.98 -9.27
N THR A 205 -18.85 -34.03 -10.09
CA THR A 205 -20.27 -34.02 -10.52
C THR A 205 -20.44 -33.68 -12.00
N LEU A 206 -19.59 -34.28 -12.85
CA LEU A 206 -19.83 -34.40 -14.29
C LEU A 206 -19.26 -35.74 -14.78
N GLU A 207 -20.02 -36.81 -14.55
CA GLU A 207 -20.25 -37.91 -15.50
C GLU A 207 -21.73 -38.31 -15.41
#